data_AF-A0A7W5XVH8-F1
#
_entry.id   AF-A0A7W5XVH8-F1
#
_cell.length_a   1.000
_cell.length_b   1.000
_cell.length_c   1.000
_cell.angle_alpha   90.00
_cell.angle_beta   90.00
_cell.angle_gamma   90.00
#
_symmetry.space_group_name_H-M   'P 1'
#
loop_
_entity.id
_entity.type
_entity.pdbx_description
1 polymer ?
#
loop_
_entity_poly.entity_id
_entity_poly.type
_entity_poly.pdbx_seq_one_letter_code
_entity_poly.pdbx_strand_id
1 'polypeptide(L)'
;MYNLLMAGSDGDWDIAAGSDHEATFPLSRYLEYTEDELEQRLKPINSAVVAFLSGLPTLFMSELQTTKQKRQFVTVRVGAVWDIRIEGRDIVYKFRVDRDLGEIDVVDRVMFEKVFDLGKWELSRTHWAVKTADLGLSLRSLGLQQEPLEDGEPLQPPPPPATPDLPQDEPALPIITSLIEFMEHVLGLHGEADEEVFYRGHSDRRYKLIPSLFRKNDAGDWRYLRKEETIVRELLTAQAPAFASDEYMLDKLVRMQHYGLPTRLLDVTSNPLVALYFCCSDTRLDANGNEIDGEVIVLSTKSSEVHFFDSDTVSCVANLALMTDTEKDALDTGTTLKAFNKTDECKKLLHFIRREKPYFEARIDPLDLEQIMFVRGRSTNERITSQSGAFLLFGKDSVLPETGYSSLNIHRMTIRNKATILQDLAKLNIKSSTIYPGIEKATVEIAKKHELSVH
;
A
#
# COMPACT_ATOMS: atom_id res chain seq x y z
N MET A 1 19.28 4.21 -12.45
CA MET A 1 18.42 3.38 -11.58
C MET A 1 19.26 2.42 -10.77
N TYR A 2 18.90 2.19 -9.51
CA TYR A 2 19.54 1.22 -8.62
C TYR A 2 18.54 0.70 -7.57
N ASN A 3 18.79 -0.48 -7.01
CA ASN A 3 18.09 -0.99 -5.83
C ASN A 3 18.69 -0.35 -4.58
N LEU A 4 17.87 0.19 -3.69
CA LEU A 4 18.24 0.59 -2.34
C LEU A 4 17.62 -0.40 -1.36
N LEU A 5 18.45 -1.19 -0.68
CA LEU A 5 18.02 -2.02 0.44
C LEU A 5 18.52 -1.37 1.72
N MET A 6 17.59 -0.97 2.58
CA MET A 6 17.89 -0.41 3.89
C MET A 6 17.44 -1.34 5.00
N ALA A 7 18.32 -1.60 5.97
CA ALA A 7 18.02 -2.45 7.13
C ALA A 7 18.53 -1.83 8.44
N GLY A 8 17.74 -1.97 9.51
CA GLY A 8 18.15 -1.54 10.85
C GLY A 8 19.36 -2.32 11.39
N SER A 9 19.41 -3.63 11.08
CA SER A 9 20.56 -4.50 11.30
C SER A 9 21.13 -4.91 9.96
N ASP A 10 22.35 -4.50 9.65
CA ASP A 10 23.06 -4.81 8.40
C ASP A 10 23.95 -6.06 8.49
N GLY A 11 23.84 -6.82 9.59
CA GLY A 11 24.65 -8.02 9.83
C GLY A 11 24.52 -9.10 8.76
N ASP A 12 23.37 -9.20 8.09
CA ASP A 12 23.19 -10.12 6.95
C ASP A 12 24.10 -9.74 5.78
N TRP A 13 24.46 -8.47 5.64
CA TRP A 13 25.32 -7.95 4.57
C TRP A 13 26.78 -7.80 4.98
N ASP A 14 27.13 -8.09 6.25
CA ASP A 14 28.50 -8.08 6.75
C ASP A 14 29.24 -9.37 6.37
N ILE A 15 29.45 -9.53 5.06
CA ILE A 15 30.05 -10.69 4.43
C ILE A 15 31.32 -10.30 3.66
N ALA A 16 32.20 -11.26 3.41
CA ALA A 16 33.40 -11.01 2.62
C ALA A 16 33.02 -10.56 1.19
N ALA A 17 33.68 -9.51 0.69
CA ALA A 17 33.43 -9.04 -0.66
C ALA A 17 33.69 -10.15 -1.69
N GLY A 18 32.75 -10.33 -2.62
CA GLY A 18 32.83 -11.31 -3.70
C GLY A 18 32.20 -12.68 -3.41
N SER A 19 31.68 -12.95 -2.21
CA SER A 19 30.93 -14.18 -1.93
C SER A 19 29.43 -14.00 -2.16
N ASP A 20 28.79 -15.07 -2.66
CA ASP A 20 27.35 -15.13 -2.86
C ASP A 20 26.66 -15.63 -1.59
N HIS A 21 25.65 -14.90 -1.13
CA HIS A 21 24.87 -15.21 0.07
C HIS A 21 23.37 -15.11 -0.22
N GLU A 22 22.57 -15.60 0.71
CA GLU A 22 21.12 -15.53 0.68
C GLU A 22 20.62 -14.80 1.92
N ALA A 23 19.64 -13.91 1.73
CA ALA A 23 19.01 -13.15 2.79
C ALA A 23 17.50 -13.03 2.54
N THR A 24 16.79 -12.57 3.55
CA THR A 24 15.34 -12.34 3.49
C THR A 24 15.03 -10.86 3.69
N PHE A 25 14.01 -10.36 3.02
CA PHE A 25 13.52 -8.99 3.18
C PHE A 25 12.00 -8.98 3.36
N PRO A 26 11.43 -8.25 4.34
CA PRO A 26 9.99 -8.24 4.53
C PRO A 26 9.24 -7.72 3.30
N LEU A 27 8.28 -8.50 2.78
CA LEU A 27 7.54 -8.15 1.57
C LEU A 27 6.65 -6.92 1.77
N SER A 28 6.19 -6.66 2.99
CA SER A 28 5.43 -5.45 3.35
C SER A 28 6.22 -4.16 3.13
N ARG A 29 7.56 -4.27 3.05
CA ARG A 29 8.50 -3.16 2.91
C ARG A 29 9.08 -3.03 1.50
N TYR A 30 8.58 -3.86 0.58
CA TYR A 30 8.95 -3.84 -0.82
C TYR A 30 8.40 -2.60 -1.54
N LEU A 31 9.31 -1.88 -2.21
CA LEU A 31 9.08 -0.63 -2.92
C LEU A 31 8.51 0.51 -2.07
N GLU A 32 8.65 0.46 -0.72
CA GLU A 32 7.98 1.42 0.17
C GLU A 32 8.33 2.87 -0.19
N TYR A 33 9.56 3.17 -0.63
CA TYR A 33 10.01 4.52 -1.02
C TYR A 33 10.37 4.67 -2.50
N THR A 34 9.72 3.85 -3.34
CA THR A 34 9.82 3.95 -4.80
C THR A 34 8.78 4.95 -5.32
N GLU A 35 9.10 5.67 -6.39
CA GLU A 35 8.14 6.56 -7.06
C GLU A 35 6.91 5.78 -7.54
N ASP A 36 5.71 6.38 -7.43
CA ASP A 36 4.42 5.72 -7.70
C ASP A 36 4.36 5.06 -9.10
N GLU A 37 4.89 5.73 -10.12
CA GLU A 37 4.89 5.22 -11.51
C GLU A 37 5.77 3.98 -11.68
N LEU A 38 6.92 3.93 -11.01
CA LEU A 38 7.80 2.76 -11.00
C LEU A 38 7.21 1.64 -10.18
N GLU A 39 6.66 1.95 -9.01
CA GLU A 39 6.07 0.97 -8.11
C GLU A 39 4.98 0.16 -8.82
N GLN A 40 4.13 0.83 -9.59
CA GLN A 40 3.05 0.18 -10.36
C GLN A 40 3.57 -0.80 -11.40
N ARG A 41 4.72 -0.51 -12.03
CA ARG A 41 5.32 -1.36 -13.08
C ARG A 41 6.15 -2.51 -12.51
N LEU A 42 6.50 -2.42 -11.23
CA LEU A 42 7.30 -3.42 -10.50
C LEU A 42 6.44 -4.32 -9.59
N LYS A 43 5.11 -4.22 -9.69
CA LYS A 43 4.13 -5.08 -9.02
C LYS A 43 3.19 -5.73 -10.05
N PRO A 44 2.88 -7.03 -9.92
CA PRO A 44 3.43 -7.99 -8.95
C PRO A 44 4.87 -8.40 -9.32
N ILE A 45 5.58 -9.05 -8.40
CA ILE A 45 6.92 -9.59 -8.65
C ILE A 45 6.79 -10.81 -9.60
N ASN A 46 6.90 -10.57 -10.90
CA ASN A 46 6.90 -11.60 -11.95
C ASN A 46 8.31 -11.79 -12.54
N SER A 47 8.48 -12.73 -13.48
CA SER A 47 9.78 -13.02 -14.08
C SER A 47 10.43 -11.81 -14.77
N ALA A 48 9.65 -10.92 -15.37
CA ALA A 48 10.16 -9.70 -16.00
C ALA A 48 10.65 -8.69 -14.95
N VAL A 49 9.90 -8.51 -13.86
CA VAL A 49 10.30 -7.67 -12.72
C VAL A 49 11.56 -8.23 -12.07
N VAL A 50 11.63 -9.54 -11.82
CA VAL A 50 12.82 -10.18 -11.23
C VAL A 50 14.05 -9.97 -12.11
N ALA A 51 13.91 -10.16 -13.43
CA ALA A 51 15.01 -9.90 -14.37
C ALA A 51 15.44 -8.42 -14.35
N PHE A 52 14.48 -7.49 -14.29
CA PHE A 52 14.75 -6.06 -14.19
C PHE A 52 15.50 -5.71 -12.90
N LEU A 53 14.97 -6.11 -11.73
CA LEU A 53 15.60 -5.84 -10.44
C LEU A 53 16.99 -6.47 -10.33
N SER A 54 17.17 -7.68 -10.89
CA SER A 54 18.45 -8.39 -10.85
C SER A 54 19.53 -7.76 -11.74
N GLY A 55 19.13 -6.97 -12.75
CA GLY A 55 20.06 -6.25 -13.61
C GLY A 55 20.47 -4.88 -13.07
N LEU A 56 19.85 -4.39 -12.00
CA LEU A 56 20.21 -3.12 -11.38
C LEU A 56 21.35 -3.30 -10.36
N PRO A 57 22.27 -2.33 -10.24
CA PRO A 57 23.19 -2.31 -9.11
C PRO A 57 22.41 -2.10 -7.81
N THR A 58 22.92 -2.65 -6.71
CA THR A 58 22.30 -2.58 -5.40
C THR A 58 23.17 -1.80 -4.42
N LEU A 59 22.57 -0.83 -3.75
CA LEU A 59 23.10 -0.13 -2.60
C LEU A 59 22.51 -0.75 -1.33
N PHE A 60 23.34 -1.37 -0.52
CA PHE A 60 22.99 -1.88 0.80
C PHE A 60 23.38 -0.83 1.84
N MET A 61 22.43 -0.40 2.65
CA MET A 61 22.64 0.70 3.60
C MET A 61 22.03 0.38 4.96
N SER A 62 22.75 0.63 6.05
CA SER A 62 22.14 0.57 7.37
C SER A 62 21.17 1.74 7.58
N GLU A 63 20.17 1.58 8.45
CA GLU A 63 19.47 2.75 9.00
C GLU A 63 20.45 3.69 9.71
N LEU A 64 20.05 4.95 9.90
CA LEU A 64 20.84 5.98 10.57
C LEU A 64 21.11 5.58 12.03
N GLN A 65 22.34 5.18 12.31
CA GLN A 65 22.78 4.84 13.66
C GLN A 65 23.32 6.07 14.37
N THR A 66 23.07 6.17 15.67
CA THR A 66 23.60 7.24 16.52
C THR A 66 24.41 6.64 17.66
N THR A 67 25.70 6.95 17.71
CA THR A 67 26.57 6.47 18.80
C THR A 67 26.30 7.22 20.11
N LYS A 68 26.84 6.71 21.21
CA LYS A 68 26.79 7.38 22.53
C LYS A 68 27.39 8.79 22.53
N GLN A 69 28.28 9.10 21.57
CA GLN A 69 28.91 10.41 21.42
C GLN A 69 28.11 11.33 20.47
N LYS A 70 26.87 10.98 20.11
CA LYS A 70 26.02 11.69 19.14
C LYS A 70 26.58 11.75 17.71
N ARG A 71 27.55 10.90 17.37
CA ARG A 71 27.99 10.68 15.97
C ARG A 71 26.89 9.92 15.23
N GLN A 72 26.43 10.45 14.11
CA GLN A 72 25.45 9.79 13.25
C GLN A 72 26.14 9.22 12.02
N PHE A 73 25.91 7.94 11.73
CA PHE A 73 26.56 7.26 10.61
C PHE A 73 25.63 6.23 9.98
N VAL A 74 25.97 5.84 8.75
CA VAL A 74 25.36 4.72 8.03
C VAL A 74 26.47 3.83 7.48
N THR A 75 26.27 2.53 7.47
CA THR A 75 27.16 1.59 6.78
C THR A 75 26.70 1.46 5.34
N VAL A 76 27.62 1.55 4.37
CA VAL A 76 27.27 1.52 2.95
C VAL A 76 28.07 0.47 2.19
N ARG A 77 27.37 -0.38 1.44
CA ARG A 77 27.96 -1.41 0.58
C ARG A 77 27.30 -1.38 -0.80
N VAL A 78 28.06 -1.71 -1.83
CA VAL A 78 27.60 -1.77 -3.22
C VAL A 78 27.75 -3.18 -3.74
N GLY A 79 26.72 -3.69 -4.40
CA GLY A 79 26.71 -5.04 -4.93
C GLY A 79 25.56 -5.28 -5.91
N ALA A 80 25.06 -6.52 -5.93
CA ALA A 80 23.95 -6.93 -6.77
C ALA A 80 23.04 -7.93 -6.02
N VAL A 81 21.79 -8.02 -6.47
CA VAL A 81 20.80 -9.00 -6.00
C VAL A 81 20.26 -9.81 -7.18
N TRP A 82 19.88 -11.06 -6.96
CA TRP A 82 19.25 -11.92 -7.98
C TRP A 82 18.49 -13.07 -7.30
N ASP A 83 17.84 -13.94 -8.10
CA ASP A 83 17.07 -15.08 -7.59
C ASP A 83 16.01 -14.67 -6.56
N ILE A 84 15.33 -13.56 -6.86
CA ILE A 84 14.30 -12.94 -6.03
C ILE A 84 13.03 -13.79 -6.11
N ARG A 85 12.58 -14.29 -4.96
CA ARG A 85 11.41 -15.16 -4.83
C ARG A 85 10.61 -14.79 -3.60
N ILE A 86 9.31 -15.01 -3.66
CA ILE A 86 8.40 -14.78 -2.52
C ILE A 86 8.26 -16.09 -1.75
N GLU A 87 8.64 -16.10 -0.48
CA GLU A 87 8.41 -17.22 0.44
C GLU A 87 7.69 -16.73 1.70
N GLY A 88 6.40 -17.02 1.79
CA GLY A 88 5.60 -16.48 2.88
C GLY A 88 5.58 -14.95 2.86
N ARG A 89 5.78 -14.31 4.01
CA ARG A 89 5.74 -12.85 4.16
C ARG A 89 7.05 -12.16 3.75
N ASP A 90 8.02 -12.92 3.26
CA ASP A 90 9.35 -12.44 2.97
C ASP A 90 9.72 -12.64 1.50
N ILE A 91 10.53 -11.73 1.01
CA ILE A 91 11.27 -11.86 -0.23
C ILE A 91 12.59 -12.55 0.12
N VAL A 92 12.81 -13.73 -0.41
CA VAL A 92 14.13 -14.38 -0.36
C VAL A 92 14.89 -13.99 -1.60
N TYR A 93 16.14 -13.57 -1.44
CA TYR A 93 16.99 -13.14 -2.54
C TYR A 93 18.43 -13.56 -2.30
N LYS A 94 19.14 -13.83 -3.39
CA LYS A 94 20.59 -13.96 -3.37
C LYS A 94 21.22 -12.61 -3.61
N PHE A 95 22.39 -12.40 -3.01
CA PHE A 95 23.14 -11.18 -3.17
C PHE A 95 24.64 -11.42 -3.08
N ARG A 96 25.39 -10.43 -3.57
CA ARG A 96 26.84 -10.33 -3.38
C ARG A 96 27.21 -8.89 -3.14
N VAL A 97 28.12 -8.67 -2.19
CA VAL A 97 28.77 -7.39 -1.98
C VAL A 97 30.01 -7.31 -2.85
N ASP A 98 30.03 -6.37 -3.79
CA ASP A 98 31.19 -6.14 -4.66
C ASP A 98 32.20 -5.19 -3.99
N ARG A 99 31.68 -4.20 -3.25
CA ARG A 99 32.48 -3.18 -2.56
C ARG A 99 31.86 -2.84 -1.21
N ASP A 100 32.65 -2.93 -0.17
CA ASP A 100 32.31 -2.41 1.15
C ASP A 100 32.93 -1.01 1.30
N LEU A 101 32.10 0.02 1.50
CA LEU A 101 32.54 1.40 1.71
C LEU A 101 32.63 1.76 3.20
N GLY A 102 32.22 0.85 4.08
CA GLY A 102 32.27 1.02 5.54
C GLY A 102 31.31 2.05 6.08
N GLU A 103 31.64 2.58 7.26
CA GLU A 103 30.87 3.62 7.96
C GLU A 103 31.07 4.99 7.31
N ILE A 104 29.97 5.63 6.96
CA ILE A 104 29.94 6.98 6.42
C ILE A 104 29.24 7.91 7.42
N ASP A 105 29.96 8.96 7.81
CA ASP A 105 29.42 9.97 8.72
C ASP A 105 28.38 10.86 8.04
N VAL A 106 27.19 10.92 8.63
CA VAL A 106 26.10 11.78 8.18
C VAL A 106 26.18 13.10 8.95
N VAL A 107 27.02 14.01 8.48
CA VAL A 107 27.23 15.34 9.10
C VAL A 107 26.08 16.30 8.74
N ASP A 108 25.64 16.29 7.48
CA ASP A 108 24.47 17.03 7.00
C ASP A 108 23.43 16.06 6.43
N ARG A 109 22.40 15.79 7.22
CA ARG A 109 21.30 14.89 6.85
C ARG A 109 20.57 15.36 5.60
N VAL A 110 20.35 16.67 5.44
CA VAL A 110 19.58 17.21 4.30
C VAL A 110 20.36 17.08 3.01
N MET A 111 21.69 17.28 3.07
CA MET A 111 22.55 17.03 1.93
C MET A 111 22.55 15.54 1.55
N PHE A 112 22.68 14.66 2.54
CA PHE A 112 22.69 13.20 2.31
C PHE A 112 21.38 12.71 1.70
N GLU A 113 20.24 13.19 2.22
CA GLU A 113 18.91 12.90 1.68
C GLU A 113 18.80 13.32 0.21
N LYS A 114 19.31 14.51 -0.16
CA LYS A 114 19.28 14.98 -1.55
C LYS A 114 20.18 14.16 -2.49
N VAL A 115 21.34 13.71 -2.02
CA VAL A 115 22.31 12.99 -2.87
C VAL A 115 21.77 11.64 -3.34
N PHE A 116 21.03 10.96 -2.47
CA PHE A 116 20.44 9.65 -2.77
C PHE A 116 18.94 9.72 -3.11
N ASP A 117 18.37 10.92 -3.18
CA ASP A 117 16.95 11.16 -3.41
C ASP A 117 16.05 10.41 -2.39
N LEU A 118 16.40 10.60 -1.11
CA LEU A 118 15.74 9.98 0.02
C LEU A 118 14.67 10.91 0.61
N GLY A 119 13.54 10.34 0.98
CA GLY A 119 12.52 11.03 1.75
C GLY A 119 13.00 11.32 3.18
N LYS A 120 12.32 12.26 3.86
CA LYS A 120 12.68 12.72 5.23
C LYS A 120 12.80 11.62 6.27
N TRP A 121 12.17 10.48 6.03
CA TRP A 121 12.08 9.37 6.98
C TRP A 121 12.66 8.07 6.46
N GLU A 122 13.18 8.09 5.25
CA GLU A 122 13.68 6.90 4.58
C GLU A 122 14.91 6.35 5.31
N LEU A 123 15.76 7.22 5.86
CA LEU A 123 16.97 6.87 6.63
C LEU A 123 16.73 6.16 7.96
N SER A 124 15.49 6.11 8.47
CA SER A 124 15.19 5.59 9.80
C SER A 124 14.18 4.45 9.78
N ARG A 125 14.07 3.75 8.65
CA ARG A 125 13.08 2.70 8.46
C ARG A 125 13.59 1.68 7.44
N THR A 126 13.57 0.41 7.80
CA THR A 126 13.91 -0.70 6.92
C THR A 126 12.94 -0.75 5.73
N HIS A 127 13.48 -0.75 4.51
CA HIS A 127 12.71 -0.79 3.26
C HIS A 127 13.55 -1.19 2.05
N TRP A 128 12.89 -1.66 0.99
CA TRP A 128 13.47 -1.81 -0.33
C TRP A 128 12.87 -0.73 -1.22
N ALA A 129 13.69 0.06 -1.91
CA ALA A 129 13.25 1.01 -2.93
C ALA A 129 14.02 0.85 -4.23
N VAL A 130 13.41 1.26 -5.35
CA VAL A 130 14.10 1.45 -6.63
C VAL A 130 14.18 2.95 -6.89
N LYS A 131 15.40 3.45 -7.05
CA LYS A 131 15.66 4.89 -7.26
C LYS A 131 16.01 5.16 -8.72
N THR A 132 15.53 6.26 -9.26
CA THR A 132 15.78 6.69 -10.65
C THR A 132 17.19 7.25 -10.86
N ALA A 133 17.76 7.83 -9.81
CA ALA A 133 19.09 8.43 -9.79
C ALA A 133 20.22 7.48 -10.24
N ASP A 134 21.35 8.07 -10.61
CA ASP A 134 22.57 7.35 -10.97
C ASP A 134 23.44 7.13 -9.72
N LEU A 135 23.58 5.86 -9.31
CA LEU A 135 24.32 5.49 -8.12
C LEU A 135 25.78 5.96 -8.17
N GLY A 136 26.42 5.94 -9.35
CA GLY A 136 27.80 6.39 -9.51
C GLY A 136 27.96 7.89 -9.27
N LEU A 137 27.03 8.72 -9.76
CA LEU A 137 26.99 10.15 -9.47
C LEU A 137 26.71 10.43 -7.98
N SER A 138 25.80 9.68 -7.35
CA SER A 138 25.51 9.83 -5.93
C SER A 138 26.74 9.52 -5.07
N LEU A 139 27.44 8.41 -5.34
CA LEU A 139 28.67 8.04 -4.63
C LEU A 139 29.82 9.04 -4.87
N ARG A 140 29.98 9.57 -6.09
CA ARG A 140 30.96 10.63 -6.39
C ARG A 140 30.72 11.90 -5.60
N SER A 141 29.46 12.29 -5.45
CA SER A 141 29.07 13.52 -4.73
C SER A 141 29.43 13.45 -3.24
N LEU A 142 29.60 12.25 -2.69
CA LEU A 142 30.07 12.02 -1.32
C LEU A 142 31.57 11.76 -1.21
N GLY A 143 32.32 11.83 -2.32
CA GLY A 143 33.76 11.57 -2.32
C GLY A 143 34.12 10.09 -2.13
N LEU A 144 33.20 9.17 -2.41
CA LEU A 144 33.35 7.72 -2.17
C LEU A 144 33.90 6.96 -3.40
N GLN A 145 34.42 7.66 -4.41
CA GLN A 145 35.22 7.06 -5.47
C GLN A 145 36.70 7.30 -5.20
N GLN A 146 37.52 6.24 -5.26
CA GLN A 146 38.94 6.39 -5.60
C GLN A 146 39.08 6.60 -7.11
N GLU A 147 40.05 7.42 -7.51
CA GLU A 147 40.51 7.50 -8.90
C GLU A 147 40.95 6.11 -9.40
N PRO A 148 40.76 5.80 -10.69
CA PRO A 148 41.34 4.60 -11.26
C PRO A 148 42.86 4.63 -11.06
N LEU A 149 43.45 3.49 -10.69
CA LEU A 149 44.89 3.30 -10.69
C LEU A 149 45.46 3.71 -12.06
N GLU A 150 46.20 4.82 -12.11
CA GLU A 150 47.04 5.16 -13.25
C GLU A 150 48.15 4.11 -13.34
N ASP A 151 48.02 3.18 -14.29
CA ASP A 151 49.10 2.67 -15.16
C ASP A 151 48.55 1.54 -16.04
N GLY A 152 47.98 1.92 -17.19
CA GLY A 152 47.56 0.99 -18.25
C GLY A 152 46.67 1.69 -19.27
N GLU A 153 46.94 1.49 -20.57
CA GLU A 153 46.13 2.06 -21.66
C GLU A 153 44.63 1.90 -21.41
N PRO A 154 43.80 2.91 -21.69
CA PRO A 154 42.37 2.83 -21.47
C PRO A 154 41.77 1.77 -22.39
N LEU A 155 41.57 0.57 -21.86
CA LEU A 155 40.60 -0.36 -22.41
C LEU A 155 39.28 0.40 -22.46
N GLN A 156 38.71 0.58 -23.65
CA GLN A 156 37.35 1.08 -23.78
C GLN A 156 36.49 0.27 -22.82
N PRO A 157 35.84 0.89 -21.81
CA PRO A 157 35.01 0.13 -20.91
C PRO A 157 34.00 -0.61 -21.78
N PRO A 158 33.78 -1.93 -21.55
CA PRO A 158 32.72 -2.62 -22.26
C PRO A 158 31.44 -1.77 -22.13
N PRO A 159 30.64 -1.66 -23.20
CA PRO A 159 29.39 -0.90 -23.13
C PRO A 159 28.66 -1.35 -21.87
N PRO A 160 28.18 -0.42 -21.01
CA PRO A 160 27.49 -0.79 -19.79
C PRO A 160 26.43 -1.84 -20.18
N PRO A 161 26.30 -2.95 -19.41
CA PRO A 161 25.26 -3.92 -19.69
C PRO A 161 23.96 -3.16 -19.87
N ALA A 162 23.25 -3.43 -20.97
CA ALA A 162 22.04 -2.70 -21.31
C ALA A 162 21.15 -2.67 -20.06
N THR A 163 20.84 -1.47 -19.56
CA THR A 163 19.93 -1.31 -18.43
C THR A 163 18.69 -2.12 -18.78
N PRO A 164 18.26 -3.06 -17.93
CA PRO A 164 17.10 -3.87 -18.26
C PRO A 164 15.92 -2.92 -18.52
N ASP A 165 15.15 -3.19 -19.57
CA ASP A 165 14.00 -2.35 -19.90
C ASP A 165 12.99 -2.45 -18.76
N LEU A 166 12.58 -1.28 -18.25
CA LEU A 166 11.55 -1.21 -17.23
C LEU A 166 10.26 -1.85 -17.81
N PRO A 167 9.64 -2.83 -17.12
CA PRO A 167 8.47 -3.55 -17.64
C PRO A 167 7.39 -2.59 -18.13
N GLN A 168 6.73 -2.91 -19.25
CA GLN A 168 5.68 -2.03 -19.81
C GLN A 168 4.46 -2.00 -18.89
N ASP A 169 3.80 -0.85 -18.85
CA ASP A 169 2.54 -0.66 -18.13
C ASP A 169 1.38 -1.14 -19.02
N GLU A 170 1.02 -2.42 -18.88
CA GLU A 170 -0.05 -3.06 -19.67
C GLU A 170 -1.40 -3.04 -18.93
N PRO A 171 -2.52 -2.77 -19.63
CA PRO A 171 -3.84 -2.81 -19.02
C PRO A 171 -4.21 -4.23 -18.59
N ALA A 172 -4.92 -4.35 -17.47
CA ALA A 172 -5.45 -5.63 -17.02
C ALA A 172 -6.46 -6.19 -18.03
N LEU A 173 -6.29 -7.47 -18.40
CA LEU A 173 -7.25 -8.17 -19.25
C LEU A 173 -8.33 -8.86 -18.39
N PRO A 174 -9.59 -8.89 -18.85
CA PRO A 174 -10.08 -8.39 -20.14
C PRO A 174 -10.30 -6.87 -20.17
N ILE A 175 -10.36 -6.31 -21.39
CA ILE A 175 -10.78 -4.92 -21.64
C ILE A 175 -12.28 -4.94 -21.97
N ILE A 176 -13.07 -4.35 -21.09
CA ILE A 176 -14.53 -4.28 -21.19
C ILE A 176 -14.97 -2.91 -21.70
N THR A 177 -15.86 -2.90 -22.69
CA THR A 177 -16.32 -1.67 -23.37
C THR A 177 -17.84 -1.46 -23.30
N SER A 178 -18.58 -2.42 -22.74
CA SER A 178 -20.03 -2.36 -22.61
C SER A 178 -20.54 -3.01 -21.33
N LEU A 179 -21.75 -2.62 -20.91
CA LEU A 179 -22.41 -3.21 -19.74
C LEU A 179 -22.73 -4.70 -19.94
N ILE A 180 -23.06 -5.13 -21.16
CA ILE A 180 -23.39 -6.53 -21.46
C ILE A 180 -22.14 -7.40 -21.29
N GLU A 181 -21.03 -7.00 -21.90
CA GLU A 181 -19.74 -7.69 -21.79
C GLU A 181 -19.28 -7.78 -20.32
N PHE A 182 -19.48 -6.71 -19.55
CA PHE A 182 -19.21 -6.71 -18.11
C PHE A 182 -20.03 -7.78 -17.38
N MET A 183 -21.34 -7.83 -17.62
CA MET A 183 -22.22 -8.80 -16.97
C MET A 183 -21.90 -10.23 -17.38
N GLU A 184 -21.63 -10.48 -18.66
CA GLU A 184 -21.21 -11.79 -19.16
C GLU A 184 -19.93 -12.26 -18.47
N HIS A 185 -18.94 -11.37 -18.35
CA HIS A 185 -17.69 -11.70 -17.67
C HIS A 185 -17.91 -11.99 -16.19
N VAL A 186 -18.61 -11.12 -15.46
CA VAL A 186 -18.87 -11.29 -14.02
C VAL A 186 -19.68 -12.55 -13.72
N LEU A 187 -20.71 -12.86 -14.52
CA LEU A 187 -21.52 -14.07 -14.35
C LEU A 187 -20.77 -15.34 -14.74
N GLY A 188 -19.73 -15.22 -15.59
CA GLY A 188 -18.83 -16.31 -15.95
C GLY A 188 -17.74 -16.60 -14.91
N LEU A 189 -17.57 -15.74 -13.89
CA LEU A 189 -16.64 -16.00 -12.80
C LEU A 189 -17.21 -17.11 -11.91
N HIS A 190 -16.59 -18.30 -11.97
CA HIS A 190 -16.89 -19.41 -11.09
C HIS A 190 -16.05 -19.30 -9.82
N GLY A 191 -16.69 -19.07 -8.68
CA GLY A 191 -16.06 -19.21 -7.35
C GLY A 191 -16.31 -20.59 -6.75
N GLU A 192 -15.53 -20.94 -5.74
CA GLU A 192 -15.84 -22.12 -4.92
C GLU A 192 -17.09 -21.87 -4.06
N ALA A 193 -17.75 -22.94 -3.60
CA ALA A 193 -19.03 -22.82 -2.88
C ALA A 193 -18.91 -22.12 -1.51
N ASP A 194 -17.71 -22.05 -0.94
CA ASP A 194 -17.37 -21.39 0.32
C ASP A 194 -16.66 -20.05 0.13
N GLU A 195 -16.66 -19.49 -1.08
CA GLU A 195 -16.09 -18.18 -1.37
C GLU A 195 -17.15 -17.07 -1.38
N GLU A 196 -16.73 -15.90 -0.91
CA GLU A 196 -17.44 -14.64 -1.10
C GLU A 196 -16.69 -13.74 -2.06
N VAL A 197 -17.44 -12.99 -2.87
CA VAL A 197 -16.89 -12.10 -3.88
C VAL A 197 -17.28 -10.66 -3.60
N PHE A 198 -16.28 -9.79 -3.63
CA PHE A 198 -16.42 -8.35 -3.50
C PHE A 198 -15.80 -7.65 -4.71
N TYR A 199 -16.24 -6.43 -4.94
CA TYR A 199 -15.87 -5.62 -6.08
C TYR A 199 -15.46 -4.22 -5.64
N ARG A 200 -14.52 -3.62 -6.38
CA ARG A 200 -14.18 -2.20 -6.23
C ARG A 200 -13.93 -1.59 -7.60
N GLY A 201 -14.57 -0.45 -7.87
CA GLY A 201 -14.35 0.33 -9.07
C GLY A 201 -13.35 1.45 -8.85
N HIS A 202 -12.35 1.53 -9.72
CA HIS A 202 -11.39 2.62 -9.78
C HIS A 202 -11.61 3.39 -11.10
N SER A 203 -11.77 4.70 -11.00
CA SER A 203 -11.94 5.54 -12.19
C SER A 203 -10.65 5.75 -12.98
N ASP A 204 -9.51 5.39 -12.41
CA ASP A 204 -8.19 5.45 -13.04
C ASP A 204 -7.46 4.16 -12.67
N ARG A 205 -7.02 3.40 -13.68
CA ARG A 205 -6.30 2.13 -13.46
C ARG A 205 -5.00 2.29 -12.67
N ARG A 206 -4.46 3.51 -12.56
CA ARG A 206 -3.26 3.83 -11.77
C ARG A 206 -3.56 3.99 -10.29
N TYR A 207 -4.80 3.77 -9.85
CA TYR A 207 -5.15 3.84 -8.44
C TYR A 207 -4.70 2.59 -7.70
N LYS A 208 -3.95 2.82 -6.62
CA LYS A 208 -3.54 1.76 -5.69
C LYS A 208 -4.74 1.25 -4.90
N LEU A 209 -4.83 -0.06 -4.70
CA LEU A 209 -5.82 -0.72 -3.85
C LEU A 209 -5.48 -0.55 -2.36
N ILE A 210 -5.37 0.70 -1.89
CA ILE A 210 -5.01 1.06 -0.51
C ILE A 210 -5.90 2.15 0.07
N PRO A 211 -6.17 2.13 1.40
CA PRO A 211 -6.92 3.18 2.08
C PRO A 211 -6.26 4.55 1.95
N SER A 212 -7.05 5.62 2.09
CA SER A 212 -6.55 7.00 2.02
C SER A 212 -5.52 7.32 3.11
N LEU A 213 -5.57 6.65 4.26
CA LEU A 213 -4.58 6.77 5.34
C LEU A 213 -3.17 6.38 4.88
N PHE A 214 -3.06 5.32 4.06
CA PHE A 214 -1.80 4.78 3.54
C PHE A 214 -1.42 5.41 2.19
N ARG A 215 -1.92 6.60 1.86
CA ARG A 215 -1.48 7.32 0.66
C ARG A 215 -0.32 8.27 0.98
N LYS A 216 0.66 8.29 0.09
CA LYS A 216 1.83 9.17 0.14
C LYS A 216 1.57 10.45 -0.64
N ASN A 217 2.39 11.46 -0.40
CA ASN A 217 2.45 12.65 -1.25
C ASN A 217 3.52 12.44 -2.35
N ASP A 218 3.61 13.40 -3.26
CA ASP A 218 4.53 13.35 -4.40
C ASP A 218 6.01 13.28 -3.98
N ALA A 219 6.33 13.64 -2.73
CA ALA A 219 7.66 13.52 -2.14
C ALA A 219 7.92 12.17 -1.44
N GLY A 220 7.00 11.20 -1.56
CA GLY A 220 7.12 9.87 -0.95
C GLY A 220 6.82 9.83 0.57
N ASP A 221 6.40 10.94 1.17
CA ASP A 221 6.06 11.04 2.59
C ASP A 221 4.59 10.65 2.84
N TRP A 222 4.32 10.00 3.98
CA TRP A 222 2.96 9.68 4.40
C TRP A 222 2.13 10.94 4.66
N ARG A 223 0.94 11.03 4.07
CA ARG A 223 0.04 12.18 4.24
C ARG A 223 -0.57 12.26 5.64
N TYR A 224 -1.07 11.13 6.14
CA TYR A 224 -1.88 11.08 7.37
C TYR A 224 -1.47 9.98 8.34
N LEU A 225 -0.82 8.90 7.87
CA LEU A 225 -0.52 7.70 8.66
C LEU A 225 0.05 8.00 10.06
N ARG A 226 1.06 8.87 10.12
CA ARG A 226 1.78 9.23 11.37
C ARG A 226 0.96 10.05 12.36
N LYS A 227 -0.16 10.60 11.91
CA LYS A 227 -1.09 11.41 12.72
C LYS A 227 -2.45 10.74 12.86
N GLU A 228 -2.59 9.44 12.54
CA GLU A 228 -3.85 8.71 12.60
C GLU A 228 -4.55 8.91 13.96
N GLU A 229 -3.83 8.70 15.07
CA GLU A 229 -4.37 8.89 16.42
C GLU A 229 -4.88 10.31 16.66
N THR A 230 -4.14 11.30 16.19
CA THR A 230 -4.43 12.69 16.45
C THR A 230 -5.68 13.11 15.70
N ILE A 231 -5.77 12.80 14.40
CA ILE A 231 -6.94 13.15 13.58
C ILE A 231 -8.20 12.39 14.05
N VAL A 232 -8.06 11.14 14.49
CA VAL A 232 -9.15 10.35 15.04
C VAL A 232 -9.67 10.98 16.34
N ARG A 233 -8.77 11.34 17.26
CA ARG A 233 -9.15 11.94 18.55
C ARG A 233 -9.72 13.34 18.41
N GLU A 234 -9.19 14.15 17.51
CA GLU A 234 -9.73 15.48 17.20
C GLU A 234 -11.18 15.37 16.74
N LEU A 235 -11.49 14.46 15.81
CA LEU A 235 -12.86 14.30 15.33
C LEU A 235 -13.80 13.73 16.41
N LEU A 236 -13.35 12.73 17.19
CA LEU A 236 -14.13 12.19 18.30
C LEU A 236 -14.45 13.26 19.36
N THR A 237 -13.52 14.20 19.58
CA THR A 237 -13.71 15.31 20.52
C THR A 237 -14.66 16.36 19.94
N ALA A 238 -14.44 16.77 18.69
CA ALA A 238 -15.22 17.83 18.05
C ALA A 238 -16.67 17.43 17.76
N GLN A 239 -16.93 16.14 17.51
CA GLN A 239 -18.24 15.63 17.09
C GLN A 239 -18.75 14.51 18.00
N ALA A 240 -18.45 14.58 19.31
CA ALA A 240 -18.83 13.54 20.28
C ALA A 240 -20.29 13.04 20.18
N PRO A 241 -21.32 13.90 20.00
CA PRO A 241 -22.70 13.44 19.85
C PRO A 241 -22.93 12.53 18.64
N ALA A 242 -22.20 12.75 17.54
CA ALA A 242 -22.33 11.96 16.31
C ALA A 242 -21.82 10.51 16.48
N PHE A 243 -20.93 10.27 17.46
CA PHE A 243 -20.33 8.96 17.74
C PHE A 243 -20.94 8.29 18.99
N ALA A 244 -21.97 8.88 19.61
CA ALA A 244 -22.51 8.41 20.88
C ALA A 244 -23.12 6.99 20.81
N SER A 245 -23.61 6.58 19.64
CA SER A 245 -24.16 5.24 19.40
C SER A 245 -23.15 4.24 18.81
N ASP A 246 -21.92 4.69 18.57
CA ASP A 246 -20.87 3.85 17.99
C ASP A 246 -20.18 3.05 19.10
N GLU A 247 -20.52 1.78 19.19
CA GLU A 247 -20.08 0.86 20.24
C GLU A 247 -18.62 0.47 20.02
N TYR A 248 -18.29 0.01 18.81
CA TYR A 248 -16.95 -0.45 18.45
C TYR A 248 -16.13 0.65 17.78
N MET A 249 -14.81 0.51 17.78
CA MET A 249 -13.90 1.40 17.07
C MET A 249 -14.10 1.29 15.57
N LEU A 250 -14.46 0.10 15.07
CA LEU A 250 -14.84 -0.09 13.67
C LEU A 250 -16.00 0.84 13.26
N ASP A 251 -17.06 0.94 14.07
CA ASP A 251 -18.20 1.81 13.76
C ASP A 251 -17.76 3.27 13.61
N LYS A 252 -16.88 3.72 14.51
CA LYS A 252 -16.30 5.06 14.50
C LYS A 252 -15.49 5.29 13.22
N LEU A 253 -14.65 4.32 12.82
CA LEU A 253 -13.85 4.39 11.59
C LEU A 253 -14.75 4.40 10.33
N VAL A 254 -15.81 3.60 10.30
CA VAL A 254 -16.77 3.58 9.19
C VAL A 254 -17.46 4.93 9.06
N ARG A 255 -17.91 5.53 10.17
CA ARG A 255 -18.51 6.87 10.18
C ARG A 255 -17.51 7.95 9.76
N MET A 256 -16.28 7.88 10.28
CA MET A 256 -15.16 8.76 9.91
C MET A 256 -14.92 8.74 8.39
N GLN A 257 -14.81 7.55 7.80
CA GLN A 257 -14.63 7.35 6.37
C GLN A 257 -15.80 7.90 5.55
N HIS A 258 -17.03 7.70 6.03
CA HIS A 258 -18.22 8.22 5.38
C HIS A 258 -18.17 9.74 5.19
N TYR A 259 -17.64 10.47 6.18
CA TYR A 259 -17.45 11.91 6.14
C TYR A 259 -16.08 12.36 5.59
N GLY A 260 -15.30 11.43 5.04
CA GLY A 260 -14.06 11.74 4.32
C GLY A 260 -12.80 11.85 5.20
N LEU A 261 -12.86 11.50 6.49
CA LEU A 261 -11.64 11.39 7.28
C LEU A 261 -10.79 10.21 6.76
N PRO A 262 -9.48 10.38 6.56
CA PRO A 262 -8.61 9.28 6.16
C PRO A 262 -8.58 8.19 7.24
N THR A 263 -8.93 6.95 6.87
CA THR A 263 -8.91 5.81 7.80
C THR A 263 -8.18 4.60 7.20
N ARG A 264 -7.97 3.60 8.05
CA ARG A 264 -7.46 2.27 7.70
C ARG A 264 -8.45 1.37 6.95
N LEU A 265 -9.63 1.89 6.58
CA LEU A 265 -10.65 1.15 5.84
C LEU A 265 -10.58 1.45 4.33
N LEU A 266 -10.86 0.43 3.53
CA LEU A 266 -11.01 0.54 2.08
C LEU A 266 -12.40 0.04 1.69
N ASP A 267 -13.21 0.89 1.07
CA ASP A 267 -14.56 0.53 0.63
C ASP A 267 -14.57 -0.59 -0.43
N VAL A 268 -15.38 -1.62 -0.24
CA VAL A 268 -15.68 -2.62 -1.27
C VAL A 268 -17.19 -2.86 -1.30
N THR A 269 -17.71 -3.44 -2.37
CA THR A 269 -19.15 -3.73 -2.51
C THR A 269 -19.35 -5.16 -2.96
N SER A 270 -20.39 -5.83 -2.45
CA SER A 270 -20.81 -7.12 -3.00
C SER A 270 -21.62 -6.98 -4.30
N ASN A 271 -21.91 -5.75 -4.75
CA ASN A 271 -22.66 -5.49 -5.97
C ASN A 271 -21.71 -5.06 -7.12
N PRO A 272 -21.52 -5.90 -8.15
CA PRO A 272 -20.60 -5.60 -9.25
C PRO A 272 -21.00 -4.36 -10.05
N LEU A 273 -22.30 -4.06 -10.17
CA LEU A 273 -22.78 -2.90 -10.91
C LEU A 273 -22.56 -1.59 -10.15
N VAL A 274 -22.54 -1.62 -8.81
CA VAL A 274 -22.15 -0.47 -7.98
C VAL A 274 -20.66 -0.19 -8.13
N ALA A 275 -19.82 -1.22 -8.18
CA ALA A 275 -18.40 -1.06 -8.49
C ALA A 275 -18.20 -0.48 -9.90
N LEU A 276 -18.89 -1.01 -10.91
CA LEU A 276 -18.83 -0.48 -12.27
C LEU A 276 -19.26 1.00 -12.34
N TYR A 277 -20.32 1.37 -11.61
CA TYR A 277 -20.73 2.76 -11.49
C TYR A 277 -19.59 3.63 -10.93
N PHE A 278 -18.94 3.23 -9.84
CA PHE A 278 -17.84 4.01 -9.26
C PHE A 278 -16.65 4.15 -10.23
N CYS A 279 -16.32 3.08 -10.95
CA CYS A 279 -15.32 3.09 -12.02
C CYS A 279 -15.65 4.11 -13.12
N CYS A 280 -16.93 4.22 -13.50
CA CYS A 280 -17.31 5.08 -14.63
C CYS A 280 -17.66 6.52 -14.22
N SER A 281 -18.07 6.74 -12.97
CA SER A 281 -18.68 8.00 -12.49
C SER A 281 -17.76 9.23 -12.48
N ASP A 282 -16.43 9.03 -12.44
CA ASP A 282 -15.42 10.09 -12.47
C ASP A 282 -14.56 9.94 -13.73
N THR A 283 -15.11 10.32 -14.89
CA THR A 283 -14.38 10.22 -16.16
C THR A 283 -13.24 11.25 -16.19
N ARG A 284 -12.01 10.75 -16.27
CA ARG A 284 -10.80 11.57 -16.36
C ARG A 284 -10.19 11.51 -17.75
N LEU A 285 -9.57 12.61 -18.16
CA LEU A 285 -8.87 12.70 -19.43
C LEU A 285 -7.35 12.82 -19.18
N ASP A 286 -6.57 12.21 -20.06
CA ASP A 286 -5.12 12.36 -20.08
C ASP A 286 -4.71 13.73 -20.67
N ALA A 287 -3.40 14.00 -20.73
CA ALA A 287 -2.87 15.24 -21.29
C ALA A 287 -3.21 15.46 -22.78
N ASN A 288 -3.57 14.40 -23.49
CA ASN A 288 -3.94 14.41 -24.90
C ASN A 288 -5.47 14.49 -25.10
N GLY A 289 -6.24 14.53 -24.01
CA GLY A 289 -7.71 14.56 -24.04
C GLY A 289 -8.37 13.19 -24.23
N ASN A 290 -7.61 12.08 -24.13
CA ASN A 290 -8.19 10.73 -24.20
C ASN A 290 -8.74 10.31 -22.84
N GLU A 291 -9.82 9.52 -22.85
CA GLU A 291 -10.34 8.89 -21.63
C GLU A 291 -9.26 8.01 -20.99
N ILE A 292 -8.96 8.27 -19.71
CA ILE A 292 -8.08 7.40 -18.92
C ILE A 292 -8.85 6.11 -18.63
N ASP A 293 -8.19 4.97 -18.87
CA ASP A 293 -8.72 3.64 -18.57
C ASP A 293 -9.11 3.51 -17.09
N GLY A 294 -10.30 2.95 -16.83
CA GLY A 294 -10.75 2.60 -15.49
C GLY A 294 -10.48 1.13 -15.19
N GLU A 295 -10.77 0.73 -13.97
CA GLU A 295 -10.57 -0.65 -13.56
C GLU A 295 -11.68 -1.10 -12.62
N VAL A 296 -12.16 -2.33 -12.81
CA VAL A 296 -12.95 -3.04 -11.80
C VAL A 296 -12.11 -4.18 -11.26
N ILE A 297 -12.00 -4.21 -9.94
CA ILE A 297 -11.22 -5.19 -9.19
C ILE A 297 -12.20 -6.12 -8.52
N VAL A 298 -12.05 -7.42 -8.79
CA VAL A 298 -12.78 -8.51 -8.16
C VAL A 298 -11.88 -9.13 -7.11
N LEU A 299 -12.40 -9.28 -5.91
CA LEU A 299 -11.70 -9.81 -4.75
C LEU A 299 -12.51 -10.99 -4.23
N SER A 300 -11.93 -12.19 -4.19
CA SER A 300 -12.55 -13.34 -3.53
C SER A 300 -11.74 -13.82 -2.34
N THR A 301 -12.47 -14.33 -1.35
CA THR A 301 -11.95 -14.89 -0.10
C THR A 301 -12.93 -15.93 0.43
N LYS A 302 -12.49 -16.77 1.35
CA LYS A 302 -13.38 -17.73 2.01
C LYS A 302 -14.39 -17.01 2.89
N SER A 303 -15.62 -17.49 2.96
CA SER A 303 -16.65 -16.92 3.85
C SER A 303 -16.22 -16.92 5.32
N SER A 304 -15.38 -17.88 5.74
CA SER A 304 -14.81 -17.94 7.10
C SER A 304 -13.80 -16.82 7.42
N GLU A 305 -13.24 -16.19 6.38
CA GLU A 305 -12.29 -15.07 6.51
C GLU A 305 -13.00 -13.70 6.41
N VAL A 306 -14.33 -13.69 6.22
CA VAL A 306 -15.13 -12.46 6.28
C VAL A 306 -15.60 -12.24 7.71
N HIS A 307 -15.03 -11.22 8.35
CA HIS A 307 -15.30 -10.89 9.73
C HIS A 307 -16.53 -9.98 9.87
N PHE A 308 -17.18 -10.08 11.02
CA PHE A 308 -18.24 -9.17 11.42
C PHE A 308 -17.71 -8.11 12.40
N PHE A 309 -18.51 -7.07 12.61
CA PHE A 309 -18.16 -5.90 13.42
C PHE A 309 -17.75 -6.22 14.86
N ASP A 310 -18.21 -7.36 15.41
CA ASP A 310 -17.97 -7.80 16.78
C ASP A 310 -16.78 -8.78 16.91
N SER A 311 -16.06 -9.05 15.82
CA SER A 311 -14.87 -9.92 15.85
C SER A 311 -13.74 -9.35 16.72
N ASP A 312 -13.10 -10.21 17.49
CA ASP A 312 -11.96 -9.86 18.36
C ASP A 312 -10.74 -9.38 17.57
N THR A 313 -10.44 -10.06 16.48
CA THR A 313 -9.36 -9.69 15.56
C THR A 313 -9.61 -8.31 14.93
N VAL A 314 -10.86 -8.02 14.54
CA VAL A 314 -11.27 -6.70 14.03
C VAL A 314 -11.05 -5.62 15.08
N SER A 315 -11.40 -5.87 16.35
CA SER A 315 -11.12 -4.94 17.45
C SER A 315 -9.62 -4.71 17.63
N CYS A 316 -8.78 -5.75 17.49
CA CYS A 316 -7.33 -5.60 17.57
C CYS A 316 -6.79 -4.63 16.52
N VAL A 317 -7.19 -4.81 15.26
CA VAL A 317 -6.71 -3.98 14.15
C VAL A 317 -7.33 -2.58 14.15
N ALA A 318 -8.63 -2.44 14.47
CA ALA A 318 -9.31 -1.15 14.48
C ALA A 318 -8.76 -0.22 15.58
N ASN A 319 -8.43 -0.77 16.76
CA ASN A 319 -7.91 0.03 17.88
C ASN A 319 -6.46 0.52 17.69
N LEU A 320 -5.73 0.01 16.70
CA LEU A 320 -4.46 0.62 16.27
C LEU A 320 -4.65 2.11 15.93
N ALA A 321 -5.82 2.52 15.43
CA ALA A 321 -6.13 3.91 15.13
C ALA A 321 -6.03 4.87 16.34
N LEU A 322 -5.96 4.35 17.56
CA LEU A 322 -5.85 5.14 18.80
C LEU A 322 -4.43 5.17 19.39
N MET A 323 -3.49 4.42 18.80
CA MET A 323 -2.08 4.37 19.19
C MET A 323 -1.26 5.40 18.42
N THR A 324 -0.24 5.95 19.06
CA THR A 324 0.68 6.89 18.38
C THR A 324 1.52 6.16 17.32
N ASP A 325 2.12 6.92 16.40
CA ASP A 325 3.04 6.38 15.39
C ASP A 325 4.20 5.60 16.04
N THR A 326 4.81 6.18 17.08
CA THR A 326 5.92 5.56 17.82
C THR A 326 5.51 4.26 18.51
N GLU A 327 4.28 4.21 19.04
CA GLU A 327 3.75 3.01 19.70
C GLU A 327 3.46 1.91 18.70
N LYS A 328 2.96 2.26 17.51
CA LYS A 328 2.76 1.30 16.42
C LYS A 328 4.09 0.75 15.96
N ASP A 329 5.08 1.61 15.68
CA ASP A 329 6.39 1.16 15.21
C ASP A 329 7.10 0.25 16.23
N ALA A 330 6.88 0.48 17.53
CA ALA A 330 7.41 -0.36 18.61
C ALA A 330 6.65 -1.70 18.82
N LEU A 331 5.50 -1.91 18.16
CA LEU A 331 4.83 -3.22 18.14
C LEU A 331 5.61 -4.19 17.24
N ASP A 332 6.49 -4.98 17.85
CA ASP A 332 7.24 -6.04 17.17
C ASP A 332 6.40 -7.31 17.00
N THR A 333 5.77 -7.40 15.84
CA THR A 333 4.92 -8.50 15.39
C THR A 333 5.70 -9.77 15.00
N GLY A 334 7.04 -9.70 14.91
CA GLY A 334 7.90 -10.87 14.65
C GLY A 334 8.15 -11.73 15.91
N THR A 335 7.72 -11.27 17.08
CA THR A 335 7.96 -11.98 18.35
C THR A 335 6.93 -13.08 18.63
N THR A 336 7.27 -14.00 19.54
CA THR A 336 6.33 -15.03 20.00
C THR A 336 5.12 -14.40 20.70
N LEU A 337 3.94 -15.01 20.57
CA LEU A 337 2.69 -14.56 21.22
C LEU A 337 2.86 -14.21 22.71
N LYS A 338 3.61 -15.02 23.47
CA LYS A 338 3.86 -14.78 24.91
C LYS A 338 4.76 -13.57 25.18
N ALA A 339 5.75 -13.32 24.32
CA ALA A 339 6.64 -12.17 24.45
C ALA A 339 5.91 -10.89 24.03
N PHE A 340 5.20 -10.94 22.90
CA PHE A 340 4.41 -9.84 22.36
C PHE A 340 3.42 -9.27 23.39
N ASN A 341 2.61 -10.14 24.01
CA ASN A 341 1.59 -9.73 24.99
C ASN A 341 2.16 -9.15 26.31
N LYS A 342 3.49 -9.24 26.53
CA LYS A 342 4.16 -8.65 27.71
C LYS A 342 4.72 -7.25 27.45
N THR A 343 4.82 -6.83 26.19
CA THR A 343 5.28 -5.49 25.79
C THR A 343 4.32 -4.42 26.32
N ASP A 344 4.82 -3.22 26.56
CA ASP A 344 3.99 -2.13 27.10
C ASP A 344 3.05 -1.57 26.03
N GLU A 345 3.49 -1.61 24.78
CA GLU A 345 2.72 -1.27 23.58
C GLU A 345 1.51 -2.20 23.42
N CYS A 346 1.72 -3.52 23.53
CA CYS A 346 0.61 -4.48 23.45
C CYS A 346 -0.36 -4.33 24.63
N LYS A 347 0.12 -4.05 25.85
CA LYS A 347 -0.77 -3.76 26.99
C LYS A 347 -1.60 -2.49 26.77
N LYS A 348 -1.01 -1.48 26.13
CA LYS A 348 -1.71 -0.25 25.78
C LYS A 348 -2.79 -0.49 24.73
N LEU A 349 -2.49 -1.27 23.69
CA LEU A 349 -3.50 -1.70 22.72
C LEU A 349 -4.64 -2.47 23.40
N LEU A 350 -4.30 -3.42 24.28
CA LEU A 350 -5.27 -4.19 25.09
C LEU A 350 -6.18 -3.27 25.92
N HIS A 351 -5.66 -2.17 26.47
CA HIS A 351 -6.47 -1.20 27.20
C HIS A 351 -7.52 -0.53 26.30
N PHE A 352 -7.16 -0.15 25.07
CA PHE A 352 -8.13 0.40 24.11
C PHE A 352 -9.19 -0.61 23.72
N ILE A 353 -8.79 -1.87 23.46
CA ILE A 353 -9.74 -2.95 23.14
C ILE A 353 -10.68 -3.21 24.32
N ARG A 354 -10.16 -3.25 25.55
CA ARG A 354 -10.99 -3.49 26.75
C ARG A 354 -11.95 -2.35 27.08
N ARG A 355 -11.70 -1.15 26.57
CA ARG A 355 -12.63 -0.02 26.69
C ARG A 355 -13.94 -0.27 25.94
N GLU A 356 -13.89 -0.96 24.79
CA GLU A 356 -15.09 -1.37 24.05
C GLU A 356 -15.54 -2.80 24.37
N LYS A 357 -14.61 -3.69 24.72
CA LYS A 357 -14.88 -5.10 25.07
C LYS A 357 -14.27 -5.44 26.43
N PRO A 358 -14.94 -5.14 27.57
CA PRO A 358 -14.39 -5.36 28.91
C PRO A 358 -13.96 -6.80 29.19
N TYR A 359 -14.58 -7.76 28.51
CA TYR A 359 -14.33 -9.20 28.66
C TYR A 359 -13.23 -9.75 27.75
N PHE A 360 -12.57 -8.90 26.95
CA PHE A 360 -11.54 -9.33 26.01
C PHE A 360 -10.39 -10.03 26.73
N GLU A 361 -10.12 -11.27 26.31
CA GLU A 361 -9.02 -12.09 26.82
C GLU A 361 -7.68 -11.38 26.55
N ALA A 362 -6.75 -11.36 27.51
CA ALA A 362 -5.44 -10.71 27.32
C ALA A 362 -4.51 -11.54 26.40
N ARG A 363 -4.98 -11.82 25.19
CA ARG A 363 -4.34 -12.66 24.19
C ARG A 363 -4.57 -12.04 22.82
N ILE A 364 -3.63 -11.20 22.39
CA ILE A 364 -3.58 -10.63 21.06
C ILE A 364 -2.55 -11.41 20.25
N ASP A 365 -2.94 -11.97 19.12
CA ASP A 365 -1.98 -12.58 18.20
C ASP A 365 -1.27 -11.45 17.41
N PRO A 366 0.07 -11.36 17.42
CA PRO A 366 0.77 -10.36 16.63
C PRO A 366 0.50 -10.50 15.12
N LEU A 367 0.26 -11.72 14.62
CA LEU A 367 0.06 -11.95 13.19
C LEU A 367 -1.25 -11.35 12.69
N ASP A 368 -2.26 -11.26 13.55
CA ASP A 368 -3.56 -10.64 13.28
C ASP A 368 -3.42 -9.14 12.98
N LEU A 369 -2.45 -8.47 13.60
CA LEU A 369 -2.25 -7.03 13.47
C LEU A 369 -1.73 -6.61 12.09
N GLU A 370 -1.17 -7.54 11.32
CA GLU A 370 -0.62 -7.31 9.98
C GLU A 370 -1.59 -7.66 8.84
N GLN A 371 -2.75 -8.23 9.17
CA GLN A 371 -3.65 -8.75 8.15
C GLN A 371 -4.45 -7.65 7.46
N ILE A 372 -4.85 -7.92 6.23
CA ILE A 372 -5.94 -7.21 5.56
C ILE A 372 -7.17 -8.09 5.70
N MET A 373 -8.20 -7.57 6.37
CA MET A 373 -9.38 -8.34 6.71
C MET A 373 -10.62 -7.81 6.00
N PHE A 374 -11.45 -8.70 5.47
CA PHE A 374 -12.80 -8.30 5.07
C PHE A 374 -13.67 -8.14 6.30
N VAL A 375 -14.39 -7.01 6.37
CA VAL A 375 -15.25 -6.70 7.50
C VAL A 375 -16.58 -6.16 7.03
N ARG A 376 -17.66 -6.73 7.55
CA ARG A 376 -19.02 -6.19 7.44
C ARG A 376 -19.31 -5.27 8.62
N GLY A 377 -19.42 -3.97 8.32
CA GLY A 377 -19.87 -2.99 9.31
C GLY A 377 -21.35 -3.16 9.66
N ARG A 378 -21.77 -2.62 10.79
CA ARG A 378 -23.20 -2.52 11.11
C ARG A 378 -23.89 -1.62 10.08
N SER A 379 -25.11 -1.99 9.69
CA SER A 379 -25.94 -1.22 8.76
C SER A 379 -26.55 0.02 9.43
N THR A 380 -25.71 0.88 10.03
CA THR A 380 -26.13 2.09 10.75
C THR A 380 -26.28 3.31 9.84
N ASN A 381 -25.88 3.21 8.58
CA ASN A 381 -25.95 4.28 7.58
C ASN A 381 -26.60 3.76 6.29
N GLU A 382 -27.67 4.43 5.84
CA GLU A 382 -28.42 4.07 4.63
C GLU A 382 -27.52 3.96 3.40
N ARG A 383 -26.44 4.77 3.32
CA ARG A 383 -25.47 4.71 2.21
C ARG A 383 -24.75 3.37 2.14
N ILE A 384 -24.40 2.77 3.27
CA ILE A 384 -23.68 1.49 3.29
C ILE A 384 -24.63 0.39 2.82
N THR A 385 -25.89 0.44 3.28
CA THR A 385 -26.94 -0.49 2.86
C THR A 385 -27.22 -0.41 1.36
N SER A 386 -27.38 0.80 0.82
CA SER A 386 -27.67 1.03 -0.60
C SER A 386 -26.52 0.64 -1.52
N GLN A 387 -25.28 0.68 -1.02
CA GLN A 387 -24.09 0.28 -1.75
C GLN A 387 -23.77 -1.21 -1.59
N SER A 388 -24.52 -1.95 -0.76
CA SER A 388 -24.13 -3.30 -0.32
C SER A 388 -22.67 -3.33 0.14
N GLY A 389 -22.31 -2.31 0.93
CA GLY A 389 -20.93 -1.98 1.27
C GLY A 389 -20.34 -2.93 2.31
N ALA A 390 -19.11 -3.33 2.07
CA ALA A 390 -18.20 -3.94 3.04
C ALA A 390 -16.87 -3.18 3.03
N PHE A 391 -15.94 -3.55 3.91
CA PHE A 391 -14.66 -2.87 4.02
C PHE A 391 -13.53 -3.87 4.08
N LEU A 392 -12.39 -3.50 3.49
CA LEU A 392 -11.12 -4.08 3.88
C LEU A 392 -10.51 -3.23 4.99
N LEU A 393 -10.20 -3.86 6.13
CA LEU A 393 -9.53 -3.25 7.26
C LEU A 393 -8.04 -3.60 7.20
N PHE A 394 -7.19 -2.58 7.08
CA PHE A 394 -5.75 -2.76 6.90
C PHE A 394 -5.00 -2.72 8.23
N GLY A 395 -4.27 -3.80 8.51
CA GLY A 395 -3.31 -3.93 9.60
C GLY A 395 -2.08 -3.03 9.49
N LYS A 396 -1.27 -3.03 10.55
CA LYS A 396 0.07 -2.44 10.57
C LYS A 396 0.95 -3.19 9.58
N ASP A 397 1.67 -2.46 8.73
CA ASP A 397 2.60 -3.04 7.73
C ASP A 397 1.97 -4.19 6.92
N SER A 398 0.67 -4.05 6.61
CA SER A 398 -0.04 -5.07 5.86
C SER A 398 0.53 -5.21 4.46
N VAL A 399 0.79 -6.45 4.05
CA VAL A 399 1.28 -6.76 2.71
C VAL A 399 0.18 -6.44 1.71
N LEU A 400 0.47 -5.54 0.78
CA LEU A 400 -0.53 -5.11 -0.18
C LEU A 400 -0.96 -6.27 -1.07
N PRO A 401 -2.25 -6.37 -1.42
CA PRO A 401 -2.73 -7.45 -2.27
C PRO A 401 -2.04 -7.45 -3.67
N GLU A 402 -1.54 -6.29 -4.10
CA GLU A 402 -0.80 -6.08 -5.35
C GLU A 402 0.61 -6.70 -5.39
N THR A 403 1.15 -7.14 -4.25
CA THR A 403 2.51 -7.73 -4.19
C THR A 403 2.59 -9.14 -4.77
N GLY A 404 1.45 -9.78 -5.04
CA GLY A 404 1.38 -11.19 -5.43
C GLY A 404 1.38 -12.16 -4.24
N TYR A 405 1.49 -11.64 -3.01
CA TYR A 405 1.35 -12.42 -1.78
C TYR A 405 0.12 -11.93 -1.02
N SER A 406 -0.98 -12.65 -1.18
CA SER A 406 -2.19 -12.44 -0.40
C SER A 406 -2.99 -13.73 -0.38
N SER A 407 -3.73 -13.98 0.71
CA SER A 407 -4.82 -14.96 0.68
C SER A 407 -5.98 -14.49 -0.20
N LEU A 408 -5.96 -13.23 -0.63
CA LEU A 408 -6.95 -12.62 -1.50
C LEU A 408 -6.68 -13.01 -2.95
N ASN A 409 -7.65 -13.67 -3.55
CA ASN A 409 -7.68 -13.88 -4.99
C ASN A 409 -8.16 -12.58 -5.65
N ILE A 410 -7.30 -11.98 -6.49
CA ILE A 410 -7.60 -10.71 -7.15
C ILE A 410 -7.64 -10.91 -8.66
N HIS A 411 -8.76 -10.50 -9.25
CA HIS A 411 -8.88 -10.40 -10.69
C HIS A 411 -9.19 -8.95 -11.07
N ARG A 412 -8.51 -8.44 -12.09
CA ARG A 412 -8.65 -7.06 -12.56
C ARG A 412 -9.18 -7.08 -13.99
N MET A 413 -10.05 -6.14 -14.30
CA MET A 413 -10.52 -5.92 -15.66
C MET A 413 -10.49 -4.43 -15.97
N THR A 414 -10.02 -4.10 -17.18
CA THR A 414 -9.94 -2.72 -17.64
C THR A 414 -11.29 -2.28 -18.19
N ILE A 415 -11.76 -1.08 -17.82
CA ILE A 415 -13.01 -0.51 -18.29
C ILE A 415 -12.74 0.71 -19.18
N ARG A 416 -13.32 0.68 -20.38
CA ARG A 416 -13.33 1.77 -21.35
C ARG A 416 -14.76 2.14 -21.74
N ASN A 417 -14.91 3.27 -22.44
CA ASN A 417 -16.20 3.75 -22.90
C ASN A 417 -17.16 4.03 -21.74
N LYS A 418 -16.63 4.66 -20.67
CA LYS A 418 -17.31 4.81 -19.38
C LYS A 418 -18.62 5.59 -19.49
N ALA A 419 -18.67 6.58 -20.38
CA ALA A 419 -19.85 7.39 -20.62
C ALA A 419 -21.06 6.56 -21.10
N THR A 420 -20.86 5.64 -22.05
CA THR A 420 -21.95 4.76 -22.53
C THR A 420 -22.38 3.79 -21.43
N ILE A 421 -21.43 3.20 -20.70
CA ILE A 421 -21.72 2.29 -19.59
C ILE A 421 -22.55 2.99 -18.51
N LEU A 422 -22.23 4.24 -18.14
CA LEU A 422 -23.03 5.02 -17.20
C LEU A 422 -24.48 5.24 -17.67
N GLN A 423 -24.67 5.50 -18.96
CA GLN A 423 -26.02 5.67 -19.51
C GLN A 423 -26.83 4.38 -19.42
N ASP A 424 -26.20 3.23 -19.65
CA ASP A 424 -26.86 1.93 -19.54
C ASP A 424 -27.15 1.56 -18.08
N LEU A 425 -26.22 1.83 -17.15
CA LEU A 425 -26.44 1.68 -15.71
C LEU A 425 -27.63 2.53 -15.22
N ALA A 426 -27.76 3.76 -15.73
CA ALA A 426 -28.88 4.63 -15.38
C ALA A 426 -30.25 4.04 -15.79
N LYS A 427 -30.31 3.28 -16.91
CA LYS A 427 -31.54 2.55 -17.32
C LYS A 427 -31.91 1.45 -16.33
N LEU A 428 -30.93 0.88 -15.63
CA LEU A 428 -31.12 -0.09 -14.54
C LEU A 428 -31.31 0.57 -13.17
N ASN A 429 -31.52 1.89 -13.13
CA ASN A 429 -31.67 2.69 -11.90
C ASN A 429 -30.43 2.71 -10.99
N ILE A 430 -29.25 2.49 -11.57
CA ILE A 430 -27.96 2.60 -10.88
C ILE A 430 -27.36 3.96 -11.20
N LYS A 431 -27.53 4.90 -10.27
CA LYS A 431 -27.21 6.33 -10.47
C LYS A 431 -26.84 6.99 -9.14
N SER A 432 -26.37 8.23 -9.21
CA SER A 432 -25.87 8.92 -8.00
C SER A 432 -26.91 9.02 -6.88
N SER A 433 -28.19 9.29 -7.19
CA SER A 433 -29.25 9.38 -6.18
C SER A 433 -29.62 8.05 -5.52
N THR A 434 -29.43 6.91 -6.19
CA THR A 434 -29.72 5.59 -5.60
C THR A 434 -28.52 5.06 -4.80
N ILE A 435 -27.31 5.42 -5.20
CA ILE A 435 -26.06 5.02 -4.52
C ILE A 435 -25.77 5.89 -3.29
N TYR A 436 -26.11 7.18 -3.33
CA TYR A 436 -25.96 8.11 -2.23
C TYR A 436 -27.35 8.58 -1.77
N PRO A 437 -28.00 7.83 -0.84
CA PRO A 437 -29.28 8.23 -0.29
C PRO A 437 -29.07 9.48 0.55
N GLY A 438 -29.41 10.63 -0.05
CA GLY A 438 -29.27 11.94 0.54
C GLY A 438 -29.97 12.98 -0.31
N ILE A 439 -30.72 13.88 0.33
CA ILE A 439 -31.51 14.91 -0.35
C ILE A 439 -30.62 15.75 -1.27
N GLU A 440 -29.40 16.06 -0.86
CA GLU A 440 -28.46 16.88 -1.62
C GLU A 440 -28.14 16.28 -3.00
N LYS A 441 -27.75 15.00 -3.04
CA LYS A 441 -27.41 14.32 -4.31
C LYS A 441 -28.63 14.13 -5.19
N ALA A 442 -29.78 13.81 -4.61
CA ALA A 442 -31.04 13.73 -5.34
C ALA A 442 -31.43 15.09 -5.94
N THR A 443 -31.26 16.19 -5.18
CA THR A 443 -31.60 17.55 -5.62
C THR A 443 -30.72 18.00 -6.79
N VAL A 444 -29.40 17.78 -6.70
CA VAL A 444 -28.46 18.10 -7.80
C VAL A 444 -28.81 17.35 -9.08
N GLU A 445 -29.15 16.06 -8.96
CA GLU A 445 -29.53 15.24 -10.13
C GLU A 445 -30.83 15.71 -10.77
N ILE A 446 -31.85 16.00 -9.96
CA ILE A 446 -33.15 16.51 -10.43
C ILE A 446 -32.94 17.87 -11.11
N ALA A 447 -32.16 18.77 -10.52
CA ALA A 447 -31.85 20.07 -11.12
C ALA A 447 -31.16 19.91 -12.49
N LYS A 448 -30.12 19.06 -12.59
CA LYS A 448 -29.42 18.80 -13.84
C LYS A 448 -30.33 18.18 -14.92
N LYS A 449 -31.25 17.29 -14.53
CA LYS A 449 -32.20 16.67 -15.46
C LYS A 449 -33.17 17.68 -16.09
N HIS A 450 -33.52 18.73 -15.34
CA HIS A 450 -34.49 19.75 -15.76
C HIS A 450 -33.84 21.09 -16.16
N GLU A 451 -32.51 21.13 -16.27
CA GLU A 451 -31.78 22.28 -16.77
C GLU A 451 -32.08 22.46 -18.26
N LEU A 452 -32.76 23.57 -18.61
CA LEU A 452 -33.07 23.92 -19.98
C LEU A 452 -31.76 24.29 -20.69
N SER A 453 -31.41 23.53 -21.73
CA SER A 453 -30.28 23.87 -22.61
C SER A 453 -30.51 25.26 -23.19
N VAL A 454 -29.65 26.21 -22.87
CA VAL A 454 -29.67 27.53 -23.53
C VAL A 454 -29.22 27.29 -24.97
N HIS A 455 -30.16 27.39 -25.90
CA HIS A 455 -29.92 27.29 -27.34
C HIS A 455 -29.04 28.41 -27.87
#